data_AF-A0A3C1S7A8-F1
#
_entry.id   AF-A0A3C1S7A8-F1
#
_cell.length_a   1.000
_cell.length_b   1.000
_cell.length_c   1.000
_cell.angle_alpha   90.00
_cell.angle_beta   90.00
_cell.angle_gamma   90.00
#
_symmetry.space_group_name_H-M   'P 1'
#
loop_
_entity.id
_entity.type
_entity.pdbx_description
1 polymer ?
#
loop_
_entity_poly.entity_id
_entity_poly.type
_entity_poly.pdbx_seq_one_letter_code
_entity_poly.pdbx_strand_id
1 'polypeptide(L)' 'MMSAVEFETVIRDGMIKIPSSYIHQIAGSVRVIILKQEQCPVHDVYEEIIAISKRCSDLSDYDTRSADEILGYK' A
#
# COMPACT_ATOMS: atom_id res chain seq x y z
N MET A 1 33.64 16.85 7.95
CA MET A 1 32.94 16.51 6.69
C MET A 1 31.93 15.41 7.01
N MET A 2 30.66 15.56 6.63
CA MET A 2 29.64 14.51 6.83
C MET A 2 29.48 13.73 5.53
N SER A 3 29.37 12.41 5.62
CA SER A 3 29.03 11.51 4.52
C SER A 3 27.74 10.76 4.84
N ALA A 4 26.95 10.47 3.82
CA ALA A 4 25.76 9.63 3.93
C ALA A 4 26.06 8.27 3.29
N VAL A 5 25.55 7.21 3.92
CA VAL A 5 25.66 5.84 3.44
C VAL A 5 24.26 5.25 3.48
N GLU A 6 23.83 4.66 2.38
CA GLU A 6 22.57 3.96 2.26
C GLU A 6 22.80 2.45 2.34
N PHE A 7 21.98 1.78 3.14
CA PHE A 7 21.91 0.32 3.19
C PHE A 7 20.51 -0.12 3.61
N GLU A 8 20.08 -1.28 3.12
CA GLU A 8 18.85 -1.92 3.55
C GLU A 8 19.12 -2.89 4.71
N THR A 9 18.26 -2.88 5.72
CA THR A 9 18.33 -3.82 6.83
C THR A 9 16.96 -4.00 7.47
N VAL A 10 16.81 -5.06 8.25
CA VAL A 10 15.59 -5.34 9.00
C VAL A 10 15.77 -4.88 10.43
N ILE A 11 14.78 -4.14 10.95
CA ILE A 11 14.72 -3.78 12.37
C ILE A 11 14.28 -5.02 13.15
N ARG A 12 15.12 -5.47 14.09
CA ARG A 12 14.80 -6.58 15.01
C ARG A 12 14.97 -6.10 16.44
N ASP A 13 13.96 -6.31 17.27
CA ASP A 13 13.95 -5.89 18.69
C ASP A 13 14.29 -4.41 18.88
N GLY A 14 13.83 -3.55 17.95
CA GLY A 14 14.13 -2.12 17.96
C GLY A 14 15.56 -1.74 17.56
N MET A 15 16.40 -2.71 17.14
CA MET A 15 17.78 -2.48 16.74
C MET A 15 17.94 -2.46 15.22
N ILE A 16 18.68 -1.47 14.72
CA ILE A 16 19.18 -1.39 13.34
C ILE A 16 20.62 -1.91 13.36
N LYS A 17 20.87 -3.04 12.71
CA LYS A 17 22.23 -3.59 12.58
C LYS A 17 22.90 -3.02 11.34
N ILE A 18 24.01 -2.31 11.53
CA ILE A 18 24.88 -1.84 10.45
C ILE A 18 25.59 -3.04 9.82
N PRO A 19 25.51 -3.26 8.49
CA PRO A 19 26.23 -4.34 7.83
C PRO A 19 27.74 -4.17 7.97
N SER A 20 28.47 -5.29 8.05
CA SER A 20 29.92 -5.30 8.28
C SER A 20 30.72 -4.52 7.24
N SER A 21 30.23 -4.45 6.00
CA SER A 21 30.81 -3.68 4.89
C SER A 21 30.92 -2.17 5.18
N TYR A 22 30.09 -1.64 6.08
CA TYR A 22 30.04 -0.21 6.40
C TYR A 22 30.63 0.15 7.76
N ILE A 23 30.99 -0.84 8.60
CA ILE A 23 31.52 -0.61 9.95
C ILE A 23 32.77 0.27 9.92
N HIS A 24 33.67 0.07 8.95
CA HIS A 24 34.89 0.87 8.84
C HIS A 24 34.66 2.30 8.36
N GLN A 25 33.52 2.57 7.72
CA GLN A 25 33.16 3.88 7.18
C GLN A 25 32.37 4.72 8.20
N ILE A 26 31.85 4.07 9.23
CA ILE A 26 30.95 4.67 10.22
C ILE A 26 31.67 4.65 11.57
N ALA A 27 32.27 5.79 11.94
CA ALA A 27 32.94 5.98 13.21
C ALA A 27 32.44 7.25 13.92
N GLY A 28 32.31 7.19 15.25
CA GLY A 28 31.88 8.32 16.07
C GLY A 28 30.37 8.55 16.09
N SER A 29 29.96 9.81 16.21
CA SER A 29 28.54 10.18 16.26
C SER A 29 27.90 10.15 14.88
N VAL A 30 26.76 9.48 14.76
CA VAL A 30 26.02 9.32 13.51
C VAL A 30 24.65 9.98 13.59
N ARG A 31 24.14 10.42 12.44
CA ARG A 31 22.74 10.84 12.26
C ARG A 31 22.05 9.80 11.38
N VAL A 32 20.92 9.27 11.84
CA VAL A 32 20.17 8.22 11.15
C VAL A 32 18.88 8.80 10.58
N ILE A 33 18.58 8.49 9.32
CA ILE A 33 17.30 8.77 8.67
C ILE A 33 16.62 7.41 8.43
N ILE A 34 15.40 7.23 8.96
CA ILE A 34 14.63 6.00 8.79
C ILE A 34 13.53 6.27 7.76
N LEU A 35 13.60 5.61 6.62
CA LEU A 35 12.53 5.59 5.62
C LEU A 35 11.67 4.36 5.90
N LYS A 36 10.44 4.58 6.37
CA LYS A 36 9.46 3.52 6.53
C LYS A 36 8.66 3.41 5.24
N GLN A 37 8.71 2.25 4.60
CA GLN A 37 7.73 1.97 3.56
C GLN A 37 6.36 1.87 4.23
N GLU A 38 5.49 2.84 3.95
CA GLU A 38 4.09 2.70 4.32
C GLU A 38 3.59 1.44 3.63
N GLN A 39 3.15 0.47 4.43
CA GLN A 39 2.24 -0.53 3.89
C GLN A 39 1.03 0.28 3.45
N CYS A 40 0.92 0.56 2.15
CA CYS A 40 -0.39 0.89 1.60
C CYS A 40 -1.31 -0.17 2.17
N PRO A 41 -2.42 0.20 2.87
CA PRO A 41 -3.45 -0.79 3.09
C PRO A 41 -3.73 -1.35 1.70
N VAL A 42 -3.48 -2.63 1.52
CA VAL A 42 -3.96 -3.32 0.33
C VAL A 42 -5.46 -3.19 0.50
N HIS A 43 -6.04 -2.15 -0.11
CA HIS A 43 -7.47 -2.09 -0.31
C HIS A 43 -7.73 -3.36 -1.10
N ASP A 44 -8.34 -4.33 -0.44
CA ASP A 44 -8.70 -5.55 -1.10
C ASP A 44 -9.79 -5.15 -2.09
N VAL A 45 -9.37 -4.91 -3.33
CA VAL A 45 -10.23 -4.48 -4.43
C VAL A 45 -11.40 -5.47 -4.56
N TYR A 46 -11.18 -6.73 -4.19
CA TYR A 46 -12.23 -7.75 -4.16
C TYR A 46 -13.30 -7.44 -3.08
N GLU A 47 -12.89 -7.10 -1.85
CA GLU A 47 -13.83 -6.69 -0.80
C GLU A 47 -14.58 -5.42 -1.17
N GLU A 48 -13.91 -4.46 -1.81
CA GLU A 48 -14.53 -3.21 -2.27
C GLU A 48 -15.56 -3.46 -3.37
N ILE A 49 -15.25 -4.33 -4.35
CA ILE A 49 -16.18 -4.75 -5.40
C ILE A 49 -17.42 -5.43 -4.80
N ILE A 50 -17.24 -6.33 -3.83
CA ILE A 50 -18.36 -7.00 -3.15
C ILE A 50 -19.24 -5.98 -2.42
N ALA A 51 -18.63 -5.05 -1.68
CA ALA A 51 -19.37 -4.02 -0.96
C ALA A 51 -20.17 -3.13 -1.90
N ILE A 52 -19.58 -2.72 -3.04
CA ILE A 52 -20.28 -1.94 -4.07
C ILE A 52 -21.44 -2.75 -4.67
N SER A 53 -21.17 -4.00 -5.08
CA SER A 53 -22.19 -4.87 -5.70
C SER A 53 -23.40 -5.05 -4.78
N LYS A 54 -23.17 -5.32 -3.49
CA LYS A 54 -24.25 -5.48 -2.52
C LYS A 54 -25.09 -4.21 -2.38
N ARG A 55 -24.44 -3.04 -2.26
CA ARG A 55 -25.14 -1.75 -2.17
C ARG A 55 -26.00 -1.49 -3.41
N CYS A 56 -25.51 -1.82 -4.61
CA CYS A 56 -26.29 -1.64 -5.84
C CYS A 56 -27.48 -2.60 -5.91
N SER A 57 -27.32 -3.86 -5.47
CA SER A 57 -28.40 -4.86 -5.45
C SER A 57 -29.49 -4.56 -4.42
N ASP A 58 -29.18 -3.83 -3.35
CA ASP A 58 -30.16 -3.43 -2.34
C ASP A 58 -31.03 -2.22 -2.79
N LEU A 59 -30.67 -1.56 -3.90
CA LEU A 59 -31.47 -0.47 -4.47
C LEU A 59 -32.67 -1.04 -5.24
N SER A 60 -33.82 -0.38 -5.12
CA SER A 60 -34.99 -0.71 -5.93
C SER A 60 -34.78 -0.31 -7.39
N ASP A 61 -35.13 -1.20 -8.31
CA ASP A 61 -35.12 -0.88 -9.74
C ASP A 61 -36.13 0.24 -10.05
N TYR A 62 -35.62 1.37 -10.54
CA TYR A 62 -36.44 2.49 -10.98
C TYR A 62 -37.04 2.25 -12.37
N ASP A 63 -36.33 1.50 -13.21
CA ASP A 63 -36.73 1.12 -14.56
C ASP A 63 -36.53 -0.38 -14.71
N THR A 64 -37.62 -1.10 -14.90
CA THR A 64 -37.63 -2.57 -15.00
C THR A 64 -37.53 -3.07 -16.43
N ARG A 65 -37.34 -2.17 -17.39
CA ARG A 65 -37.11 -2.55 -18.79
C ARG A 65 -35.84 -3.37 -18.91
N SER A 66 -35.87 -4.37 -19.76
CA SER A 66 -34.70 -5.14 -20.13
C SER A 66 -33.67 -4.27 -20.87
N ALA A 67 -32.42 -4.73 -20.94
CA ALA A 67 -31.36 -4.00 -21.64
C ALA A 67 -31.73 -3.69 -23.10
N ASP A 68 -32.37 -4.62 -23.81
CA ASP A 68 -32.75 -4.43 -25.21
C ASP A 68 -33.88 -3.40 -25.36
N GLU A 69 -34.87 -3.39 -24.46
CA GLU A 69 -35.93 -2.38 -24.43
C GLU A 69 -35.40 -0.98 -24.08
N ILE A 70 -34.36 -0.90 -23.25
CA ILE A 70 -33.66 0.36 -22.95
C ILE A 70 -32.89 0.84 -24.17
N LEU A 71 -32.18 -0.07 -24.85
CA LEU A 71 -31.37 0.22 -26.04
C LEU A 71 -32.21 0.39 -27.32
N GLY A 72 -33.50 0.05 -27.29
CA GLY A 72 -34.42 0.18 -28.42
C GLY A 72 -34.29 -0.93 -29.47
N TYR A 73 -33.64 -2.04 -29.14
CA TYR A 73 -33.66 -3.25 -29.97
C TYR A 73 -35.00 -3.96 -29.78
N LYS A 74 -35.69 -4.27 -30.89
CA LYS A 74 -36.97 -4.99 -30.93
C LYS A 74 -36.77 -6.46 -31.24
#